data_AF-A0A1I8J9Q2-F1
#
_entry.id   AF-A0A1I8J9Q2-F1
#
_cell.length_a   1.000
_cell.length_b   1.000
_cell.length_c   1.000
_cell.angle_alpha   90.00
_cell.angle_beta   90.00
_cell.angle_gamma   90.00
#
_symmetry.space_group_name_H-M   'P 1'
#
loop_
_entity.id
_entity.type
_entity.pdbx_description
1 polymer ?
#
loop_
_entity_poly.entity_id
_entity_poly.type
_entity_poly.pdbx_seq_one_letter_code
_entity_poly.pdbx_strand_id
1 'polypeptide(L)'
;ALDTSVKRDRLNAAQISICREDACKNLKKSKESFLAELSVVLAMHKTFYTVSPCQSRYLQKQFDEAAYERHRKERVKPVVDTSSPMTYMHLYAKPKKLQMDAERQAIVDYENRQLLEKITQIMKSGSGLDNHCDYTPRSLNTKRRQRDLIGVTRGNKVIMERVLQSSRDSELANWQEDWQQSFQHMDRISRYPNDWWVSDRVVQKNSRCNKFHSKINMRQSDTQSHQLRAQAWFRKMA
;
A
#
# COMPACT_ATOMS: atom_id res chain seq x y z
N ALA A 1 67.95 5.32 33.87
CA ALA A 1 67.28 6.37 33.08
C ALA A 1 67.40 6.19 31.55
N LEU A 2 68.40 5.47 31.03
CA LEU A 2 68.64 5.34 29.57
C LEU A 2 67.74 4.32 28.84
N ASP A 3 67.14 3.36 29.55
CA ASP A 3 66.41 2.24 28.94
C ASP A 3 64.96 2.55 28.53
N THR A 4 64.40 3.65 29.04
CA THR A 4 63.03 4.10 28.72
C THR A 4 62.98 5.04 27.51
N SER A 5 64.11 5.67 27.13
CA SER A 5 64.20 6.52 25.94
C SER A 5 64.21 5.68 24.67
N VAL A 6 65.05 4.65 24.60
CA VAL A 6 65.19 3.78 23.42
C VAL A 6 63.88 3.04 23.10
N LYS A 7 63.10 2.65 24.13
CA LYS A 7 61.77 2.05 23.96
C LYS A 7 60.74 3.05 23.43
N ARG A 8 60.78 4.32 23.89
CA ARG A 8 59.92 5.40 23.38
C ARG A 8 60.26 5.74 21.93
N ASP A 9 61.54 5.79 21.58
CA ASP A 9 61.98 6.11 20.22
C ASP A 9 61.61 5.00 19.22
N ARG A 10 61.68 3.72 19.62
CA ARG A 10 61.20 2.59 18.82
C ARG A 10 59.69 2.57 18.65
N LEU A 11 58.93 2.88 19.71
CA LEU A 11 57.47 3.01 19.63
C LEU A 11 57.06 4.18 18.73
N ASN A 12 57.75 5.31 18.82
CA ASN A 12 57.52 6.46 17.95
C ASN A 12 57.86 6.14 16.48
N ALA A 13 58.97 5.45 16.22
CA ALA A 13 59.33 5.03 14.86
C ALA A 13 58.32 4.02 14.27
N ALA A 14 57.86 3.06 15.08
CA ALA A 14 56.80 2.11 14.69
C ALA A 14 55.49 2.84 14.39
N GLN A 15 55.08 3.79 15.25
CA GLN A 15 53.88 4.61 15.05
C GLN A 15 53.96 5.43 13.75
N ILE A 16 55.11 6.05 13.46
CA ILE A 16 55.33 6.80 12.22
C ILE A 16 55.25 5.89 10.99
N SER A 17 55.75 4.65 11.08
CA SER A 17 55.66 3.68 9.97
C SER A 17 54.21 3.25 9.69
N ILE A 18 53.43 2.99 10.74
CA ILE A 18 52.01 2.64 10.64
C ILE A 18 51.22 3.81 10.05
N CYS A 19 51.45 5.03 10.55
CA CYS A 19 50.83 6.24 10.00
C CYS A 19 51.16 6.46 8.52
N ARG A 20 52.39 6.14 8.08
CA ARG A 20 52.79 6.24 6.66
C ARG A 20 52.10 5.18 5.80
N GLU A 21 52.00 3.94 6.28
CA GLU A 21 51.29 2.88 5.57
C GLU A 21 49.79 3.17 5.44
N ASP A 22 49.17 3.66 6.51
CA ASP A 22 47.75 4.00 6.52
C ASP A 22 47.46 5.22 5.62
N ALA A 23 48.35 6.21 5.59
CA ALA A 23 48.26 7.31 4.64
C ALA A 23 48.37 6.82 3.18
N CYS A 24 49.27 5.86 2.90
CA CYS A 24 49.40 5.26 1.56
C CYS A 24 48.18 4.42 1.17
N LYS A 25 47.60 3.64 2.10
CA LYS A 25 46.37 2.86 1.89
C LYS A 25 45.16 3.77 1.63
N ASN A 26 45.03 4.87 2.38
CA ASN A 26 43.97 5.85 2.17
C ASN A 26 44.10 6.58 0.83
N LEU A 27 45.31 6.92 0.41
CA LEU A 27 45.55 7.54 -0.89
C LEU A 27 45.23 6.59 -2.06
N LYS A 28 45.57 5.30 -1.94
CA LYS A 28 45.18 4.27 -2.93
C LYS A 28 43.66 4.10 -2.99
N LYS A 29 43.00 4.00 -1.83
CA LYS A 29 41.53 3.87 -1.75
C LYS A 29 40.80 5.08 -2.34
N SER A 30 41.33 6.29 -2.12
CA SER A 30 40.79 7.53 -2.71
C SER A 30 40.99 7.60 -4.23
N LYS A 31 42.13 7.13 -4.75
CA LYS A 31 42.34 7.01 -6.20
C LYS A 31 41.42 5.97 -6.83
N GLU A 32 41.25 4.81 -6.19
CA GLU A 32 40.34 3.76 -6.67
C GLU A 32 38.88 4.22 -6.65
N SER A 33 38.43 4.95 -5.63
CA SER A 33 37.07 5.52 -5.60
C SER A 33 36.86 6.56 -6.70
N PHE A 34 37.85 7.43 -6.97
CA PHE A 34 37.77 8.41 -8.06
C PHE A 34 37.71 7.73 -9.44
N LEU A 35 38.53 6.69 -9.65
CA LEU A 35 38.50 5.91 -10.90
C LEU A 35 37.18 5.16 -11.06
N ALA A 36 36.60 4.63 -9.97
CA ALA A 36 35.29 4.00 -9.98
C ALA A 36 34.18 5.00 -10.32
N GLU A 37 34.18 6.20 -9.73
CA GLU A 37 33.22 7.26 -10.05
C GLU A 37 33.32 7.71 -11.52
N LEU A 38 34.54 7.92 -12.03
CA LEU A 38 34.77 8.22 -13.44
C LEU A 38 34.28 7.09 -14.36
N SER A 39 34.47 5.83 -13.98
CA SER A 39 34.00 4.67 -14.75
C SER A 39 32.47 4.59 -14.82
N VAL A 40 31.77 4.92 -13.73
CA VAL A 40 30.30 4.92 -13.67
C VAL A 40 29.73 6.04 -14.54
N VAL A 41 30.30 7.25 -14.43
CA VAL A 41 29.89 8.41 -15.25
C VAL A 41 30.13 8.15 -16.73
N LEU A 42 31.28 7.56 -17.10
CA LEU A 42 31.58 7.18 -18.47
C LEU A 42 30.73 5.99 -18.95
N ALA A 43 30.28 5.07 -18.10
CA ALA A 43 29.44 3.94 -18.52
C ALA A 43 27.97 4.32 -18.80
N MET A 44 27.47 5.43 -18.24
CA MET A 44 26.06 5.82 -18.34
C MET A 44 25.59 6.21 -19.76
N HIS A 45 26.50 6.49 -20.71
CA HIS A 45 26.10 6.78 -22.10
C HIS A 45 25.77 5.51 -22.90
N LYS A 46 26.23 4.32 -22.46
CA LYS A 46 25.94 3.05 -23.15
C LYS A 46 24.49 2.61 -22.97
N THR A 47 23.90 2.94 -21.83
CA THR A 47 22.49 2.64 -21.48
C THR A 47 21.52 3.77 -21.85
N PHE A 48 22.03 4.88 -22.41
CA PHE A 48 21.21 6.00 -22.82
C PHE A 48 20.29 5.60 -23.99
N TYR A 49 18.99 5.82 -23.81
CA TYR A 49 17.97 5.52 -24.81
C TYR A 49 17.93 6.63 -25.86
N THR A 50 18.11 6.27 -27.12
CA THR A 50 18.10 7.22 -28.25
C THR A 50 16.87 6.97 -29.12
N VAL A 51 16.09 8.00 -29.39
CA VAL A 51 14.83 7.90 -30.17
C VAL A 51 15.09 7.58 -31.64
N SER A 52 16.24 8.02 -32.17
CA SER A 52 16.70 7.72 -33.53
C SER A 52 18.01 6.93 -33.50
N PRO A 53 18.31 6.11 -34.53
CA PRO A 53 19.60 5.41 -34.63
C PRO A 53 20.73 6.44 -34.75
N CYS A 54 21.77 6.28 -33.92
CA CYS A 54 22.92 7.18 -33.89
C CYS A 54 24.24 6.39 -33.93
N GLN A 55 25.25 6.97 -34.58
CA GLN A 55 26.58 6.35 -34.72
C GLN A 55 27.39 6.40 -33.41
N SER A 56 27.18 7.42 -32.58
CA SER A 56 27.84 7.57 -31.28
C SER A 56 26.83 7.93 -30.19
N ARG A 57 26.57 6.99 -29.27
CA ARG A 57 25.64 7.20 -28.14
C ARG A 57 26.12 8.25 -27.15
N TYR A 58 27.44 8.40 -27.00
CA TYR A 58 28.03 9.41 -26.12
C TYR A 58 27.71 10.82 -26.61
N LEU A 59 27.92 11.09 -27.90
CA LEU A 59 27.64 12.38 -28.51
C LEU A 59 26.14 12.66 -28.51
N GLN A 60 25.31 11.65 -28.82
CA GLN A 60 23.86 11.80 -28.79
C GLN A 60 23.36 12.23 -27.40
N LYS A 61 23.85 11.57 -26.34
CA LYS A 61 23.52 11.95 -24.96
C LYS A 61 23.91 13.41 -24.66
N GLN A 62 25.13 13.82 -25.02
CA GLN A 62 25.61 15.18 -24.80
C GLN A 62 24.73 16.23 -25.51
N PHE A 63 24.34 15.96 -26.75
CA PHE A 63 23.47 16.86 -27.51
C PHE A 63 22.06 16.94 -26.92
N ASP A 64 21.47 15.80 -26.54
CA ASP A 64 20.14 15.75 -25.94
C ASP A 64 20.11 16.45 -24.57
N GLU A 65 21.17 16.27 -23.77
CA GLU A 65 21.33 16.94 -22.47
C GLU A 65 21.49 18.46 -22.63
N ALA A 66 22.31 18.91 -23.58
CA ALA A 66 22.46 20.33 -23.90
C ALA A 66 21.15 20.96 -24.44
N ALA A 67 20.40 20.21 -25.26
CA ALA A 67 19.10 20.65 -25.75
C ALA A 67 18.07 20.75 -24.62
N TYR A 68 18.04 19.77 -23.71
CA TYR A 68 17.20 19.79 -22.52
C TYR A 68 17.55 20.96 -21.61
N GLU A 69 18.83 21.25 -21.38
CA GLU A 69 19.25 22.40 -20.58
C GLU A 69 18.86 23.74 -21.21
N ARG A 70 18.98 23.87 -22.53
CA ARG A 70 18.52 25.06 -23.27
C ARG A 70 17.01 25.25 -23.10
N HIS A 71 16.24 24.18 -23.33
CA HIS A 71 14.79 24.18 -23.15
C HIS A 71 14.38 24.45 -21.70
N ARG A 72 15.15 23.98 -20.70
CA ARG A 72 14.87 24.25 -19.28
C ARG A 72 15.11 25.72 -18.90
N LYS A 73 16.10 26.37 -19.51
CA LYS A 73 16.41 27.80 -19.29
C LYS A 73 15.34 28.70 -19.92
N GLU A 74 14.87 28.32 -21.10
CA GLU A 74 13.74 28.97 -21.74
C GLU A 74 12.46 28.54 -21.01
N ARG A 75 11.84 29.41 -20.21
CA ARG A 75 10.59 29.07 -19.48
C ARG A 75 9.39 28.98 -20.44
N VAL A 76 9.47 28.11 -21.45
CA VAL A 76 8.43 27.89 -22.45
C VAL A 76 7.22 27.29 -21.74
N LYS A 77 6.04 27.90 -21.94
CA LYS A 77 4.79 27.37 -21.39
C LYS A 77 4.46 26.05 -22.09
N PRO A 78 3.98 25.02 -21.36
CA PRO A 78 3.53 23.78 -22.01
C PRO A 78 2.41 24.11 -22.99
N VAL A 79 2.49 23.54 -24.21
CA VAL A 79 1.48 23.72 -25.27
C VAL A 79 0.14 23.08 -24.89
N VAL A 80 0.19 22.03 -24.06
CA VAL A 80 -0.97 21.28 -23.59
C VAL A 80 -1.22 21.64 -22.12
N ASP A 81 -2.42 22.12 -21.83
CA ASP A 81 -2.89 22.26 -20.45
C ASP A 81 -3.18 20.86 -19.88
N THR A 82 -2.43 20.48 -18.84
CA THR A 82 -2.61 19.22 -18.11
C THR A 82 -3.27 19.43 -16.75
N SER A 83 -3.87 20.60 -16.50
CA SER A 83 -4.60 20.87 -15.26
C SER A 83 -5.84 19.99 -15.17
N SER A 84 -6.21 19.60 -13.94
CA SER A 84 -7.42 18.82 -13.72
C SER A 84 -8.63 19.68 -14.08
N PRO A 85 -9.64 19.12 -14.77
CA PRO A 85 -10.88 19.85 -15.03
C PRO A 85 -11.54 20.24 -13.70
N MET A 86 -12.28 21.36 -13.73
CA MET A 86 -12.99 21.87 -12.56
C MET A 86 -14.06 20.87 -12.12
N THR A 87 -13.98 20.43 -10.87
CA THR A 87 -14.93 19.48 -10.34
C THR A 87 -16.13 20.19 -9.71
N TYR A 88 -17.34 19.85 -10.17
CA TYR A 88 -18.56 20.46 -9.67
C TYR A 88 -19.08 19.76 -8.42
N MET A 89 -19.47 20.54 -7.40
CA MET A 89 -19.96 20.02 -6.11
C MET A 89 -21.23 19.18 -6.25
N HIS A 90 -22.10 19.47 -7.23
CA HIS A 90 -23.35 18.73 -7.45
C HIS A 90 -23.14 17.27 -7.91
N LEU A 91 -21.95 16.94 -8.42
CA LEU A 91 -21.58 15.56 -8.79
C LEU A 91 -21.36 14.69 -7.53
N TYR A 92 -20.86 15.29 -6.45
CA TYR A 92 -20.60 14.61 -5.18
C TYR A 92 -21.77 14.73 -4.20
N ALA A 93 -22.25 15.96 -4.00
CA ALA A 93 -23.39 16.26 -3.17
C ALA A 93 -24.62 16.29 -4.06
N LYS A 94 -25.27 15.13 -4.25
CA LYS A 94 -26.53 14.98 -5.03
C LYS A 94 -27.70 15.58 -4.23
N PRO A 95 -27.98 16.90 -4.33
CA PRO A 95 -28.79 17.59 -3.33
C PRO A 95 -30.27 17.20 -3.46
N LYS A 96 -30.74 16.94 -4.70
CA LYS A 96 -32.10 16.46 -4.95
C LYS A 96 -32.35 15.09 -4.36
N LYS A 97 -31.36 14.19 -4.39
CA LYS A 97 -31.49 12.87 -3.75
C LYS A 97 -31.68 13.03 -2.24
N LEU A 98 -30.82 13.84 -1.60
CA LEU A 98 -30.88 14.10 -0.17
C LEU A 98 -32.24 14.71 0.24
N GLN A 99 -32.77 15.63 -0.56
CA GLN A 99 -34.09 16.19 -0.36
C GLN A 99 -35.19 15.12 -0.41
N MET A 100 -35.21 14.28 -1.45
CA MET A 100 -36.22 13.23 -1.60
C MET A 100 -36.18 12.21 -0.46
N ASP A 101 -34.97 11.87 0.02
CA ASP A 101 -34.81 10.95 1.14
C ASP A 101 -35.31 11.58 2.45
N ALA A 102 -35.09 12.87 2.67
CA ALA A 102 -35.63 13.61 3.81
C ALA A 102 -37.17 13.70 3.78
N GLU A 103 -37.76 13.98 2.60
CA GLU A 103 -39.22 14.03 2.42
C GLU A 103 -39.86 12.66 2.69
N ARG A 104 -39.27 11.56 2.19
CA ARG A 104 -39.72 10.20 2.49
C ARG A 104 -39.64 9.88 3.98
N GLN A 105 -38.53 10.24 4.63
CA GLN A 105 -38.36 10.00 6.05
C GLN A 105 -39.42 10.76 6.88
N ALA A 106 -39.73 12.00 6.51
CA ALA A 106 -40.76 12.79 7.19
C ALA A 106 -42.16 12.14 7.09
N ILE A 107 -42.49 11.52 5.95
CA ILE A 107 -43.74 10.77 5.78
C ILE A 107 -43.75 9.54 6.70
N VAL A 108 -42.68 8.74 6.69
CA VAL A 108 -42.55 7.56 7.55
C VAL A 108 -42.66 7.93 9.03
N ASP A 109 -42.02 9.02 9.45
CA ASP A 109 -42.07 9.48 10.85
C ASP A 109 -43.45 10.00 11.24
N TYR A 110 -44.20 10.58 10.31
CA TYR A 110 -45.59 10.96 10.53
C TYR A 110 -46.51 9.73 10.66
N GLU A 111 -46.38 8.76 9.76
CA GLU A 111 -47.15 7.52 9.79
C GLU A 111 -46.85 6.69 11.05
N ASN A 112 -45.58 6.60 11.45
CA ASN A 112 -45.17 5.93 12.68
C ASN A 112 -45.82 6.57 13.91
N ARG A 113 -45.87 7.90 13.99
CA ARG A 113 -46.57 8.60 15.09
C ARG A 113 -48.05 8.27 15.10
N GLN A 114 -48.71 8.29 13.94
CA GLN A 114 -50.14 7.96 13.84
C GLN A 114 -50.42 6.50 14.20
N LEU A 115 -49.54 5.57 13.78
CA LEU A 115 -49.65 4.16 14.12
C LEU A 115 -49.51 3.94 15.62
N LEU A 116 -48.50 4.57 16.25
CA LEU A 116 -48.30 4.50 17.69
C LEU A 116 -49.49 5.06 18.45
N GLU A 117 -50.06 6.18 18.02
CA GLU A 117 -51.28 6.74 18.63
C GLU A 117 -52.44 5.72 18.57
N LYS A 118 -52.70 5.12 17.39
CA LYS A 118 -53.73 4.09 17.22
C LYS A 118 -53.47 2.86 18.09
N ILE A 119 -52.23 2.38 18.17
CA ILE A 119 -51.86 1.25 19.02
C ILE A 119 -52.09 1.61 20.49
N THR A 120 -51.66 2.78 20.94
CA THR A 120 -51.89 3.21 22.34
C THR A 120 -53.37 3.32 22.66
N GLN A 121 -54.20 3.76 21.70
CA GLN A 121 -55.64 3.80 21.85
C GLN A 121 -56.20 2.38 21.98
N ILE A 122 -55.81 1.44 21.12
CA ILE A 122 -56.23 0.02 21.20
C ILE A 122 -55.82 -0.59 22.55
N MET A 123 -54.57 -0.37 22.99
CA MET A 123 -54.05 -0.86 24.26
C MET A 123 -54.82 -0.29 25.45
N LYS A 124 -55.15 1.01 25.43
CA LYS A 124 -55.95 1.68 26.48
C LYS A 124 -57.40 1.23 26.50
N SER A 125 -57.99 1.03 25.33
CA SER A 125 -59.42 0.68 25.19
C SER A 125 -59.71 -0.76 25.64
N GLY A 126 -58.68 -1.61 25.73
CA GLY A 126 -58.86 -3.05 25.84
C GLY A 126 -59.52 -3.61 24.59
N SER A 127 -59.31 -4.89 24.28
CA SER A 127 -60.00 -5.54 23.18
C SER A 127 -61.48 -5.70 23.53
N GLY A 128 -62.31 -4.70 23.20
CA GLY A 128 -63.77 -4.76 23.31
C GLY A 128 -64.45 -5.53 22.17
N LEU A 129 -63.67 -6.12 21.26
CA LEU A 129 -64.19 -7.00 20.23
C LEU A 129 -64.16 -8.44 20.75
N ASP A 130 -65.35 -9.01 20.93
CA ASP A 130 -65.59 -10.45 21.03
C ASP A 130 -65.24 -11.14 19.70
N ASN A 131 -63.95 -11.15 19.35
CA ASN A 131 -63.43 -11.95 18.25
C ASN A 131 -62.61 -13.13 18.79
N HIS A 132 -63.05 -13.70 19.91
CA HIS A 132 -62.79 -15.12 20.18
C HIS A 132 -63.71 -15.95 19.28
N CYS A 133 -63.49 -15.85 17.97
CA CYS A 133 -63.96 -16.89 17.08
C CYS A 133 -63.04 -18.10 17.30
N ASP A 134 -63.45 -19.00 18.19
CA ASP A 134 -62.91 -20.37 18.32
C ASP A 134 -63.26 -21.24 17.09
N TYR A 135 -63.17 -20.65 15.90
CA TYR A 135 -63.43 -21.30 14.65
C TYR A 135 -62.19 -22.11 14.26
N THR A 136 -62.25 -23.41 14.47
CA THR A 136 -61.28 -24.33 13.88
C THR A 136 -61.54 -24.42 12.37
N PRO A 137 -60.61 -24.01 11.49
CA PRO A 137 -60.82 -24.12 10.05
C PRO A 137 -60.87 -25.59 9.65
N ARG A 138 -62.07 -26.10 9.41
CA ARG A 138 -62.29 -27.44 8.85
C ARG A 138 -62.07 -27.40 7.34
N SER A 139 -60.83 -27.59 6.92
CA SER A 139 -60.55 -27.85 5.50
C SER A 139 -60.93 -29.31 5.15
N LEU A 140 -61.74 -29.51 4.12
CA LEU A 140 -62.06 -30.85 3.58
C LEU A 140 -60.80 -31.62 3.11
N ASN A 141 -59.68 -30.91 2.89
CA ASN A 141 -58.43 -31.47 2.39
C ASN A 141 -57.37 -31.77 3.46
N THR A 142 -57.70 -31.65 4.75
CA THR A 142 -56.73 -31.84 5.84
C THR A 142 -56.07 -33.23 5.80
N LYS A 143 -56.83 -34.28 5.50
CA LYS A 143 -56.31 -35.65 5.36
C LYS A 143 -55.35 -35.80 4.18
N ARG A 144 -55.62 -35.12 3.05
CA ARG A 144 -54.74 -35.11 1.88
C ARG A 144 -53.45 -34.38 2.20
N ARG A 145 -53.54 -33.20 2.82
CA ARG A 145 -52.38 -32.40 3.24
C ARG A 145 -51.49 -33.14 4.24
N GLN A 146 -52.08 -33.88 5.17
CA GLN A 146 -51.34 -34.73 6.11
C GLN A 146 -50.58 -35.85 5.39
N ARG A 147 -51.20 -36.52 4.40
CA ARG A 147 -50.52 -37.54 3.58
C ARG A 147 -49.37 -36.95 2.77
N ASP A 148 -49.60 -35.81 2.13
CA ASP A 148 -48.57 -35.10 1.35
C ASP A 148 -47.40 -34.68 2.25
N LEU A 149 -47.69 -34.16 3.45
CA LEU A 149 -46.67 -33.79 4.44
C LEU A 149 -45.83 -35.00 4.87
N ILE A 150 -46.46 -36.15 5.13
CA ILE A 150 -45.75 -37.40 5.46
C ILE A 150 -44.86 -37.84 4.28
N GLY A 151 -45.37 -37.74 3.04
CA GLY A 151 -44.62 -38.06 1.82
C GLY A 151 -43.38 -37.18 1.65
N VAL A 152 -43.54 -35.86 1.78
CA VAL A 152 -42.43 -34.89 1.72
C VAL A 152 -41.43 -35.14 2.84
N THR A 153 -41.91 -35.37 4.06
CA THR A 153 -41.03 -35.63 5.22
C THR A 153 -40.19 -36.89 5.02
N ARG A 154 -40.80 -37.95 4.49
CA ARG A 154 -40.08 -39.19 4.16
C ARG A 154 -39.06 -38.97 3.04
N GLY A 155 -39.43 -38.26 1.98
CA GLY A 155 -38.50 -37.90 0.89
C GLY A 155 -37.30 -37.10 1.38
N ASN A 156 -37.56 -36.09 2.23
CA ASN A 156 -36.51 -35.26 2.81
C ASN A 156 -35.55 -36.08 3.70
N LYS A 157 -36.06 -37.05 4.46
CA LYS A 157 -35.20 -37.96 5.25
C LYS A 157 -34.27 -38.79 4.38
N VAL A 158 -34.78 -39.36 3.28
CA VAL A 158 -33.95 -40.15 2.34
C VAL A 158 -32.87 -39.28 1.67
N ILE A 159 -33.21 -38.05 1.29
CA ILE A 159 -32.24 -37.10 0.73
C ILE A 159 -31.17 -36.77 1.76
N MET A 160 -31.57 -36.50 3.01
CA MET A 160 -30.64 -36.20 4.09
C MET A 160 -29.70 -37.37 4.36
N GLU A 161 -30.21 -38.59 4.44
CA GLU A 161 -29.40 -39.81 4.60
C GLU A 161 -28.42 -39.98 3.44
N ARG A 162 -28.85 -39.73 2.19
CA ARG A 162 -27.95 -39.76 1.03
C ARG A 162 -26.84 -38.72 1.13
N VAL A 163 -27.17 -37.48 1.52
CA VAL A 163 -26.17 -36.40 1.68
C VAL A 163 -25.17 -36.73 2.77
N LEU A 164 -25.62 -37.36 3.87
CA LEU A 164 -24.74 -37.78 4.96
C LEU A 164 -23.88 -39.00 4.61
N GLN A 165 -24.41 -39.94 3.83
CA GLN A 165 -23.70 -41.14 3.37
C GLN A 165 -22.75 -40.86 2.21
N SER A 166 -23.03 -39.84 1.39
CA SER A 166 -22.13 -39.33 0.37
C SER A 166 -20.92 -38.70 1.06
N SER A 167 -19.88 -39.50 1.32
CA SER A 167 -18.67 -39.07 2.01
C SER A 167 -18.01 -37.90 1.26
N ARG A 168 -18.05 -36.72 1.87
CA ARG A 168 -17.31 -35.53 1.44
C ARG A 168 -15.80 -35.65 1.62
N ASP A 169 -15.36 -36.60 2.44
CA ASP A 169 -13.97 -36.72 2.84
C ASP A 169 -13.08 -37.22 1.69
N SER A 170 -13.64 -38.09 0.83
CA SER A 170 -12.95 -38.52 -0.41
C SER A 170 -12.87 -37.38 -1.44
N GLU A 171 -13.88 -36.52 -1.52
CA GLU A 171 -13.88 -35.38 -2.45
C GLU A 171 -12.97 -34.26 -1.95
N LEU A 172 -12.95 -33.96 -0.65
CA LEU A 172 -12.09 -32.91 -0.10
C LEU A 172 -10.60 -33.19 -0.31
N ALA A 173 -10.19 -34.46 -0.21
CA ALA A 173 -8.82 -34.89 -0.51
C ALA A 173 -8.46 -34.61 -1.97
N ASN A 174 -9.34 -34.97 -2.92
CA ASN A 174 -9.13 -34.71 -4.34
C ASN A 174 -9.04 -33.20 -4.63
N TRP A 175 -9.87 -32.38 -3.99
CA TRP A 175 -9.85 -30.92 -4.18
C TRP A 175 -8.56 -30.29 -3.65
N GLN A 176 -8.02 -30.81 -2.56
CA GLN A 176 -6.74 -30.36 -2.01
C GLN A 176 -5.58 -30.72 -2.96
N GLU A 177 -5.60 -31.92 -3.54
CA GLU A 177 -4.62 -32.34 -4.55
C GLU A 177 -4.73 -31.48 -5.82
N ASP A 178 -5.94 -31.24 -6.32
CA ASP A 178 -6.18 -30.40 -7.50
C ASP A 178 -5.74 -28.95 -7.26
N TRP A 179 -5.98 -28.43 -6.06
CA TRP A 179 -5.52 -27.10 -5.66
C TRP A 179 -3.99 -27.02 -5.62
N GLN A 180 -3.31 -28.03 -5.07
CA GLN A 180 -1.85 -28.10 -5.06
C GLN A 180 -1.25 -28.20 -6.47
N GLN A 181 -1.84 -29.02 -7.34
CA GLN A 181 -1.41 -29.12 -8.74
C GLN A 181 -1.58 -27.79 -9.48
N SER A 182 -2.71 -27.12 -9.29
CA SER A 182 -2.97 -25.80 -9.86
C SER A 182 -1.98 -24.75 -9.34
N PHE A 183 -1.66 -24.77 -8.05
CA PHE A 183 -0.67 -23.88 -7.45
C PHE A 183 0.72 -24.10 -8.03
N GLN A 184 1.16 -25.36 -8.18
CA GLN A 184 2.43 -25.69 -8.81
C GLN A 184 2.47 -25.25 -10.28
N HIS A 185 1.35 -25.38 -10.99
CA HIS A 185 1.24 -24.93 -12.37
C HIS A 185 1.36 -23.40 -12.48
N MET A 186 0.70 -22.67 -11.59
CA MET A 186 0.81 -21.21 -11.51
C MET A 186 2.25 -20.77 -11.20
N ASP A 187 2.93 -21.44 -10.28
CA ASP A 187 4.34 -21.15 -9.96
C ASP A 187 5.23 -21.33 -11.18
N ARG A 188 5.06 -22.44 -11.92
CA ARG A 188 5.82 -22.74 -13.14
C ARG A 188 5.58 -21.77 -14.30
N ILE A 189 4.38 -21.21 -14.43
CA ILE A 189 4.03 -20.25 -15.51
C ILE A 189 4.37 -18.80 -15.11
N SER A 190 4.49 -18.53 -13.81
CA SER A 190 4.74 -17.19 -13.32
C SER A 190 6.11 -16.66 -13.78
N ARG A 191 6.13 -15.44 -14.30
CA ARG A 191 7.38 -14.75 -14.69
C ARG A 191 8.17 -14.24 -13.49
N TYR A 192 7.49 -14.03 -12.36
CA TYR A 192 8.05 -13.49 -11.12
C TYR A 192 7.61 -14.38 -9.96
N PRO A 193 8.46 -14.59 -8.94
CA PRO A 193 8.14 -15.43 -7.80
C PRO A 193 6.84 -14.99 -7.11
N ASN A 194 6.08 -15.96 -6.59
CA ASN A 194 4.93 -15.66 -5.74
C ASN A 194 5.38 -14.74 -4.58
N ASP A 195 4.58 -13.72 -4.27
CA ASP A 195 4.87 -12.66 -3.29
C ASP A 195 6.05 -11.70 -3.61
N TRP A 196 6.55 -11.63 -4.85
CA TRP A 196 7.63 -10.70 -5.22
C TRP A 196 7.32 -9.22 -4.88
N TRP A 197 6.05 -8.82 -4.92
CA TRP A 197 5.57 -7.47 -4.57
C TRP A 197 5.65 -7.18 -3.06
N VAL A 198 5.72 -8.21 -2.20
CA VAL A 198 5.90 -8.05 -0.76
C VAL A 198 7.35 -7.65 -0.48
N SER A 199 8.30 -8.35 -1.08
CA SER A 199 9.72 -8.02 -0.98
C SER A 199 10.01 -6.61 -1.54
N ASP A 200 9.42 -6.25 -2.68
CA ASP A 200 9.59 -4.90 -3.25
C ASP A 200 9.04 -3.80 -2.33
N ARG A 201 7.88 -4.02 -1.69
CA ARG A 201 7.33 -3.07 -0.71
C ARG A 201 8.20 -2.91 0.54
N VAL A 202 8.84 -3.97 1.02
CA VAL A 202 9.77 -3.91 2.16
C VAL A 202 11.03 -3.13 1.78
N VAL A 203 11.59 -3.39 0.60
CA VAL A 203 12.76 -2.66 0.06
C VAL A 203 12.43 -1.17 -0.11
N GLN A 204 11.26 -0.84 -0.66
CA GLN A 204 10.83 0.56 -0.81
C GLN A 204 10.60 1.27 0.53
N LYS A 205 10.03 0.61 1.55
CA LYS A 205 9.85 1.18 2.90
C LYS A 205 11.20 1.46 3.57
N ASN A 206 12.14 0.50 3.52
CA ASN A 206 13.48 0.69 4.09
C ASN A 206 14.24 1.82 3.38
N SER A 207 14.12 1.92 2.06
CA SER A 207 14.70 3.02 1.27
C SER A 207 14.16 4.39 1.66
N ARG A 208 12.85 4.51 1.91
CA ARG A 208 12.23 5.77 2.38
C ARG A 208 12.69 6.13 3.80
N CYS A 209 12.79 5.15 4.69
CA CYS A 209 13.22 5.37 6.07
C CYS A 209 14.68 5.86 6.11
N ASN A 210 15.57 5.24 5.32
CA ASN A 210 16.98 5.67 5.21
C ASN A 210 17.12 7.08 4.61
N LYS A 211 16.29 7.42 3.62
CA LYS A 211 16.27 8.77 3.01
C LYS A 211 15.72 9.85 3.95
N PHE A 212 14.88 9.48 4.91
CA PHE A 212 14.37 10.39 5.93
C PHE A 212 15.42 10.65 7.02
N HIS A 213 16.09 9.60 7.49
CA HIS A 213 17.17 9.73 8.48
C HIS A 213 18.37 10.52 7.95
N SER A 214 18.76 10.32 6.69
CA SER A 214 19.85 11.11 6.08
C SER A 214 19.51 12.60 5.98
N LYS A 215 18.26 12.96 5.69
CA LYS A 215 17.78 14.36 5.67
C LYS A 215 17.77 15.00 7.06
N ILE A 216 17.43 14.25 8.11
CA ILE A 216 17.46 14.75 9.49
C ILE A 216 18.90 15.02 9.93
N ASN A 217 19.80 14.08 9.68
CA ASN A 217 21.22 14.23 10.03
C ASN A 217 21.85 15.43 9.32
N MET A 218 21.52 15.67 8.05
CA MET A 218 22.01 16.82 7.30
C MET A 218 21.50 18.16 7.87
N ARG A 219 20.23 18.22 8.26
CA ARG A 219 19.66 19.42 8.91
C ARG A 219 20.30 19.68 10.27
N GLN A 220 20.58 18.64 11.04
CA GLN A 220 21.25 18.75 12.33
C GLN A 220 22.69 19.27 12.18
N SER A 221 23.44 18.79 11.18
CA SER A 221 24.78 19.30 10.88
C SER A 221 24.77 20.76 10.41
N ASP A 222 23.77 21.16 9.62
CA ASP A 222 23.62 22.54 9.17
C ASP A 222 23.31 23.46 10.36
N THR A 223 22.42 23.05 11.27
CA THR A 223 22.13 23.81 12.49
C THR A 223 23.33 23.94 13.42
N GLN A 224 24.14 22.90 13.57
CA GLN A 224 25.38 22.95 14.36
C GLN A 224 26.40 23.89 13.71
N SER A 225 26.54 23.86 12.37
CA SER A 225 27.41 24.78 11.63
C SER A 225 26.98 26.25 11.81
N HIS A 226 25.67 26.51 11.74
CA HIS A 226 25.11 27.84 12.00
C HIS A 226 25.35 28.32 13.43
N GLN A 227 25.17 27.45 14.44
CA GLN A 227 25.48 27.77 15.83
C GLN A 227 26.95 28.09 16.04
N LEU A 228 27.87 27.30 15.47
CA LEU A 228 29.31 27.54 15.57
C LEU A 228 29.72 28.86 14.88
N ARG A 229 29.13 29.18 13.74
CA ARG A 229 29.34 30.47 13.06
C ARG A 229 28.83 31.65 13.90
N ALA A 230 27.66 31.52 14.52
CA ALA A 230 27.12 32.54 15.42
C ALA A 230 28.03 32.73 16.65
N GLN A 231 28.47 31.64 17.29
CA GLN A 231 29.41 31.70 18.42
C GLN A 231 30.74 32.35 18.03
N ALA A 232 31.28 32.03 16.85
CA ALA A 232 32.49 32.65 16.34
C ALA A 232 32.31 34.15 16.05
N TRP A 233 31.14 34.56 15.56
CA TRP A 233 30.80 35.96 15.33
C TRP A 233 30.73 36.74 16.65
N PHE A 234 30.05 36.20 17.66
CA PHE A 234 29.99 36.83 18.99
C PHE A 234 31.37 36.95 19.65
N ARG A 235 32.24 35.93 19.51
CA ARG A 235 33.63 36.00 20.00
C ARG A 235 34.50 37.05 19.31
N LYS A 236 34.12 37.50 18.11
CA LYS A 236 34.88 38.49 17.33
C LYS A 236 34.44 39.93 17.61
N MET A 237 33.30 40.10 18.26
CA MET A 237 32.71 41.39 18.66
C MET A 237 32.99 41.76 20.13
N ALA A 238 33.50 40.81 20.92
CA ALA A 238 33.99 41.03 22.28
C ALA A 238 35.51 41.23 22.27
#